data_AF-A0A7X2L5R8-F1
#
_entry.id   AF-A0A7X2L5R8-F1
#
_cell.length_a   1.000
_cell.length_b   1.000
_cell.length_c   1.000
_cell.angle_alpha   90.00
_cell.angle_beta   90.00
_cell.angle_gamma   90.00
#
_symmetry.space_group_name_H-M   'P 1'
#
loop_
_entity.id
_entity.type
_entity.pdbx_description
1 polymer ?
#
loop_
_entity_poly.entity_id
_entity_poly.type
_entity_poly.pdbx_seq_one_letter_code
_entity_poly.pdbx_strand_id
1 'polypeptide(L)' 'MVGYPLDRLYEEVAFLTYYLHWDYAAVLNLEHTERDRWCSEVSKINQRLSGGEEKKNFFEA' A
#
# COMPACT_ATOMS: atom_id res chain seq x y z
N MET A 1 -17.64 -16.97 3.01
CA MET A 1 -17.21 -15.56 3.01
C MET A 1 -15.72 -15.58 3.31
N VAL A 2 -14.87 -15.36 2.31
CA VAL A 2 -13.43 -15.26 2.52
C VAL A 2 -13.17 -13.84 3.00
N GLY A 3 -12.72 -13.68 4.24
CA GLY A 3 -12.39 -12.37 4.79
C GLY A 3 -11.16 -11.77 4.11
N TYR A 4 -10.93 -10.47 4.31
CA TYR A 4 -9.70 -9.85 3.85
C TYR A 4 -8.49 -10.49 4.55
N PRO A 5 -7.40 -10.84 3.83
CA PRO A 5 -6.23 -11.41 4.46
C PRO A 5 -5.64 -10.43 5.47
N LEU A 6 -5.53 -10.85 6.72
CA LEU A 6 -5.05 -9.99 7.81
C LEU A 6 -3.58 -9.60 7.59
N ASP A 7 -2.78 -10.50 7.05
CA ASP A 7 -1.37 -10.24 6.73
C ASP A 7 -1.24 -9.11 5.69
N ARG A 8 -2.07 -9.14 4.64
CA ARG A 8 -2.13 -8.09 3.61
C ARG A 8 -2.55 -6.73 4.20
N LEU A 9 -3.47 -6.72 5.17
CA LEU A 9 -3.84 -5.48 5.85
C LEU A 9 -2.64 -4.86 6.58
N TYR A 10 -1.88 -5.66 7.33
CA TYR A 10 -0.70 -5.16 8.03
C TYR A 10 0.37 -4.64 7.08
N GLU A 11 0.59 -5.33 5.96
CA GLU A 11 1.51 -4.91 4.90
C GLU A 11 1.10 -3.55 4.30
N GLU A 12 -0.17 -3.38 3.94
CA GLU A 12 -0.69 -2.13 3.37
C GLU A 12 -0.57 -0.96 4.34
N VAL A 13 -0.90 -1.19 5.61
CA VAL A 13 -0.82 -0.16 6.65
C VAL A 13 0.65 0.22 6.90
N ALA A 14 1.55 -0.75 7.05
CA ALA A 14 2.97 -0.49 7.25
C ALA A 14 3.58 0.27 6.07
N PHE A 15 3.21 -0.11 4.84
CA PHE A 15 3.68 0.55 3.63
C PHE A 15 3.23 2.02 3.55
N LEU A 16 1.94 2.29 3.75
CA LEU A 16 1.41 3.66 3.66
C LEU A 16 1.92 4.54 4.80
N THR A 17 1.95 4.03 6.03
CA THR A 17 2.49 4.79 7.17
C THR A 17 3.98 5.10 7.00
N TYR A 18 4.76 4.19 6.41
CA TYR A 18 6.18 4.41 6.13
C TYR A 18 6.42 5.47 5.04
N TYR A 19 5.71 5.40 3.91
CA TYR A 19 5.95 6.29 2.77
C TYR A 19 5.22 7.65 2.84
N LEU A 20 4.02 7.67 3.43
CA LEU A 20 3.19 8.89 3.51
C LEU A 20 3.25 9.55 4.87
N HIS A 21 3.83 8.89 5.88
CA HIS A 21 3.88 9.36 7.27
C HIS A 21 2.50 9.68 7.85
N TRP A 22 1.46 9.05 7.31
CA TRP A 22 0.11 9.16 7.84
C TRP A 22 -0.01 8.42 9.17
N ASP A 23 -0.94 8.88 10.00
CA ASP A 23 -1.24 8.23 11.25
C ASP A 23 -1.81 6.82 11.04
N TYR A 24 -1.41 5.89 11.90
CA TYR A 24 -1.83 4.49 11.84
C TYR A 24 -3.36 4.34 11.87
N ALA A 25 -4.04 5.08 12.75
CA ALA A 25 -5.50 5.02 12.85
C ALA A 25 -6.16 5.63 11.62
N ALA A 26 -5.59 6.67 11.03
CA ALA A 26 -6.10 7.24 9.78
C ALA A 26 -6.06 6.21 8.63
N VAL A 27 -4.95 5.49 8.48
CA VAL A 27 -4.79 4.46 7.43
C VAL A 27 -5.70 3.26 7.66
N LEU A 28 -5.89 2.83 8.92
CA LEU A 28 -6.81 1.74 9.25
C LEU A 28 -8.28 2.08 8.96
N ASN A 29 -8.66 3.35 9.07
CA ASN A 29 -10.03 3.80 8.82
C ASN A 29 -10.36 3.95 7.32
N LEU A 30 -9.38 3.81 6.42
CA LEU A 30 -9.64 3.81 4.99
C LEU A 30 -10.38 2.54 4.56
N GLU A 31 -11.30 2.69 3.59
CA GLU A 31 -11.90 1.53 2.96
C GLU A 31 -10.81 0.67 2.27
N HIS A 32 -11.06 -0.64 2.17
CA HIS A 32 -10.11 -1.57 1.54
C HIS A 32 -9.71 -1.13 0.13
N THR A 33 -10.67 -0.66 -0.67
CA THR A 33 -10.47 -0.19 -2.05
C THR A 33 -9.65 1.10 -2.11
N GLU A 34 -9.85 2.01 -1.16
CA GLU A 34 -9.07 3.24 -1.06
C GLU A 34 -7.63 2.94 -0.69
N ARG A 35 -7.42 2.07 0.31
CA ARG A 35 -6.09 1.68 0.75
C ARG A 35 -5.30 0.99 -0.36
N ASP A 36 -5.91 0.06 -1.08
CA ASP A 36 -5.31 -0.61 -2.24
C ASP A 36 -4.93 0.39 -3.35
N ARG A 37 -5.82 1.36 -3.64
CA ARG A 37 -5.53 2.44 -4.59
C ARG A 37 -4.30 3.25 -4.19
N TRP A 38 -4.21 3.66 -2.92
CA TRP A 38 -3.07 4.42 -2.43
C TRP A 38 -1.77 3.61 -2.48
N CYS A 39 -1.83 2.31 -2.18
CA CYS A 39 -0.68 1.42 -2.32
C CYS A 39 -0.16 1.36 -3.75
N SER A 40 -1.05 1.27 -4.74
CA SER A 40 -0.71 1.33 -6.17
C SER A 40 -0.09 2.67 -6.55
N GLU A 41 -0.66 3.80 -6.13
CA GLU A 41 -0.13 5.12 -6.51
C GLU A 41 1.25 5.39 -5.91
N VAL A 42 1.48 5.05 -4.65
CA VAL A 42 2.81 5.17 -4.02
C VAL A 42 3.82 4.27 -4.72
N SER A 43 3.43 3.04 -5.10
CA SER A 43 4.30 2.14 -5.85
C SER A 43 4.68 2.72 -7.22
N LYS A 44 3.74 3.30 -7.96
CA LYS A 44 4.01 3.99 -9.24
C LYS A 44 4.97 5.17 -9.07
N ILE A 45 4.82 5.96 -8.01
CA ILE A 45 5.73 7.08 -7.71
C ILE A 45 7.14 6.55 -7.43
N ASN A 46 7.26 5.53 -6.58
CA ASN A 46 8.54 4.92 -6.22
C ASN A 46 9.26 4.28 -7.43
N GLN A 47 8.52 3.64 -8.34
CA GLN A 47 9.06 3.12 -9.60
C GLN A 47 9.64 4.24 -10.49
N ARG A 48 8.91 5.36 -10.62
CA ARG A 48 9.38 6.52 -11.39
C ARG A 48 10.63 7.15 -10.79
N LEU A 49 10.68 7.28 -9.46
CA LEU A 49 11.83 7.84 -8.74
C LEU A 49 13.05 6.93 -8.79
N SER A 50 12.86 5.61 -8.83
CA SER A 50 13.94 4.61 -8.87
C SER A 50 14.59 4.46 -10.27
N GLY A 51 14.31 5.35 -11.21
CA GLY A 51 14.99 5.36 -12.52
C GLY A 51 14.54 4.28 -13.51
N GLY A 52 13.34 3.72 -13.34
CA GLY A 52 12.77 2.78 -14.32
C GLY A 52 13.16 1.31 -14.14
N GLU A 53 13.76 0.93 -13.00
CA GLU A 53 13.76 -0.48 -12.61
C GLU A 53 12.32 -0.92 -12.35
N GLU A 54 11.78 -1.84 -13.16
CA GLU A 54 10.48 -2.47 -12.95
C GLU A 54 10.51 -3.33 -11.67
N LYS A 55 10.39 -2.67 -10.52
CA LYS A 55 10.12 -3.36 -9.26
C LYS A 55 8.63 -3.70 -9.26
N LYS A 56 8.32 -5.00 -9.32
CA LYS A 56 6.94 -5.52 -9.15
C LYS A 56 6.28 -4.82 -7.97
N ASN A 57 4.98 -4.50 -8.10
CA ASN A 57 4.24 -3.92 -6.99
C ASN A 57 4.36 -4.87 -5.79
N PHE A 58 4.69 -4.31 -4.62
CA PHE A 58 4.89 -5.08 -3.38
C PHE A 58 3.67 -5.96 -3.03
N PHE A 59 2.50 -5.64 -3.59
CA PHE A 59 1.21 -6.28 -3.34
C PHE A 59 0.68 -7.13 -4.51
N GLU A 60 1.43 -7.23 -5.63
CA GLU A 60 1.11 -8.13 -6.74
C GLU A 60 1.69 -9.52 -6.46
N ALA A 61 0.82 -10.47 -6.12
CA ALA A 61 1.11 -11.90 -6.00
C ALA A 61 0.76 -12.65 -7.30
#